data_AF-A0AAN6IZL7-F1
#
_entry.id   AF-A0AAN6IZL7-F1
#
_cell.length_a   1.000
_cell.length_b   1.000
_cell.length_c   1.000
_cell.angle_alpha   90.00
_cell.angle_beta   90.00
_cell.angle_gamma   90.00
#
_symmetry.space_group_name_H-M   'P 1'
#
loop_
_entity.id
_entity.type
_entity.pdbx_description
1 polymer ?
#
loop_
_entity_poly.entity_id
_entity_poly.type
_entity_poly.pdbx_seq_one_letter_code
_entity_poly.pdbx_strand_id
1 'polypeptide(L)'
;MASTPTHWKLICVPAETIDLQRLTEESNSRICIVQEFDDNGKAFEVAVDPSYLSEVQELQSQENPPYNPTHPREVEKDILGICQANRKARERWLQRAVDVIFSEHRHEIKEAYRNLTQLLGLQRELDRKILIQDISDSLASVRRKLARNLVFLFLNLEADHMSADAQIFLASNEEELIDSLKFGLKPPIPFNHDECQITSLFRALLELSGGRVDFLQHNFAENYTAKQNCELCARIFDISDIKKFGEFDVREISSSLSKSPLFIGETLSAEGLGQWAAIMKSSFQIGFPPGHLNLPSQILSGFGVGQIKMFETILIDTYQNLPPLNKPANNTLLLLTWSTSVSQWSEHGPNGPLKVLANWAKSEEGWNLYVRVAEEFQGHQTVEQLTLTMSALLSYRRLYPDFLDYSEQPITANYIADLDALLHGTSIGNSGRVAERLLFALARQLQSMGEDFGDIRQFLETILDREPPQRHIFDALSDEYVRLRMSGRSHETTMIELTHGISAELR
;
A
#
# COMPACT_ATOMS: atom_id res chain seq x y z
N MET A 1 9.66 15.08 25.02
CA MET A 1 8.36 14.43 25.34
C MET A 1 7.30 15.19 24.57
N ALA A 2 6.85 14.65 23.44
CA ALA A 2 5.73 15.25 22.71
C ALA A 2 4.46 14.96 23.50
N SER A 3 3.76 15.99 23.96
CA SER A 3 2.42 15.86 24.53
C SER A 3 1.53 15.21 23.49
N THR A 4 0.87 14.10 23.83
CA THR A 4 -0.21 13.54 23.02
C THR A 4 -1.22 14.66 22.73
N PRO A 5 -1.62 14.88 21.47
CA PRO A 5 -2.62 15.90 21.16
C PRO A 5 -3.89 15.58 21.95
N THR A 6 -4.28 16.51 22.81
CA THR A 6 -5.47 16.41 23.64
C THR A 6 -6.69 16.75 22.79
N HIS A 7 -7.31 15.74 22.18
CA HIS A 7 -8.52 15.90 21.38
C HIS A 7 -9.73 16.25 22.25
N TRP A 8 -10.57 17.17 21.76
CA TRP A 8 -11.84 17.51 22.39
C TRP A 8 -12.72 16.26 22.59
N LYS A 9 -13.47 16.22 23.69
CA LYS A 9 -14.38 15.11 24.00
C LYS A 9 -15.83 15.55 23.96
N LEU A 10 -16.68 14.70 23.42
CA LEU A 10 -18.13 14.86 23.46
C LEU A 10 -18.69 14.22 24.72
N ILE A 11 -19.52 14.97 25.42
CA ILE A 11 -20.24 14.52 26.61
C ILE A 11 -21.70 14.98 26.55
N CYS A 12 -22.53 14.33 27.34
CA CYS A 12 -23.89 14.79 27.62
C CYS A 12 -23.93 15.35 29.05
N VAL A 13 -24.52 16.53 29.20
CA VAL A 13 -24.66 17.22 30.49
C VAL A 13 -26.11 17.66 30.68
N PRO A 14 -26.70 17.45 31.88
CA PRO A 14 -28.04 17.94 32.19
C PRO A 14 -28.15 19.46 31.98
N ALA A 15 -29.33 19.92 31.54
CA ALA A 15 -29.61 21.34 31.36
C ALA A 15 -29.51 22.13 32.67
N GLU A 16 -29.83 21.48 33.78
CA GLU A 16 -29.78 22.06 35.13
C GLU A 16 -28.34 22.28 35.65
N THR A 17 -27.35 21.55 35.10
CA THR A 17 -25.94 21.67 35.47
C THR A 17 -25.17 22.73 34.67
N ILE A 18 -25.79 23.29 33.62
CA ILE A 18 -25.17 24.29 32.75
C ILE A 18 -25.66 25.68 33.19
N ASP A 19 -24.80 26.42 33.88
CA ASP A 19 -24.99 27.86 34.01
C ASP A 19 -24.65 28.53 32.67
N LEU A 20 -25.68 28.73 31.84
CA LEU A 20 -25.58 29.30 30.49
C LEU A 20 -24.90 30.68 30.49
N GLN A 21 -24.98 31.46 31.58
CA GLN A 21 -24.31 32.76 31.69
C GLN A 21 -22.80 32.63 31.87
N ARG A 22 -22.36 31.68 32.69
CA ARG A 22 -20.93 31.42 32.92
C ARG A 22 -20.26 30.78 31.71
N LEU A 23 -20.98 29.88 31.02
CA LEU A 23 -20.51 29.27 29.79
C LEU A 23 -20.46 30.24 28.61
N THR A 24 -21.34 31.24 28.53
CA THR A 24 -21.26 32.27 27.48
C THR A 24 -20.06 33.22 27.66
N GLU A 25 -19.55 33.41 28.88
CA GLU A 25 -18.34 34.21 29.13
C GLU A 25 -17.03 33.43 28.86
N GLU A 26 -17.00 32.12 29.12
CA GLU A 26 -15.87 31.21 28.80
C GLU A 26 -15.95 30.58 27.38
N SER A 27 -17.07 30.79 26.68
CA SER A 27 -17.52 30.11 25.44
C SER A 27 -16.56 30.18 24.25
N ASN A 28 -15.56 31.05 24.27
CA ASN A 28 -14.75 31.27 23.08
C ASN A 28 -13.52 30.36 22.95
N SER A 29 -13.18 29.49 23.91
CA SER A 29 -12.00 28.62 23.71
C SER A 29 -12.02 27.19 24.23
N ARG A 30 -12.84 26.79 25.21
CA ARG A 30 -12.65 25.47 25.88
C ARG A 30 -13.89 24.60 26.06
N ILE A 31 -15.10 25.16 25.98
CA ILE A 31 -16.35 24.41 26.03
C ILE A 31 -17.27 24.95 24.94
N CYS A 32 -17.87 24.06 24.16
CA CYS A 32 -18.84 24.41 23.13
C CYS A 32 -20.11 23.57 23.31
N ILE A 33 -21.24 24.24 23.54
CA ILE A 33 -22.55 23.59 23.44
C ILE A 33 -22.80 23.35 21.95
N VAL A 34 -22.95 22.09 21.56
CA VAL A 34 -23.19 21.72 20.16
C VAL A 34 -24.68 21.82 19.85
N GLN A 35 -25.52 21.25 20.71
CA GLN A 35 -26.98 21.28 20.59
C GLN A 35 -27.70 20.74 21.84
N GLU A 36 -29.02 20.88 21.86
CA GLU A 36 -29.92 20.17 22.77
C GLU A 36 -30.00 18.68 22.38
N PHE A 37 -29.79 17.80 23.36
CA PHE A 37 -29.66 16.35 23.14
C PHE A 37 -31.00 15.60 23.22
N ASP A 38 -31.96 16.08 24.00
CA ASP A 38 -33.27 15.47 24.20
C ASP A 38 -34.43 16.37 23.75
N ASP A 39 -35.51 15.74 23.29
CA ASP A 39 -36.71 16.44 22.81
C ASP A 39 -37.48 17.15 23.95
N ASN A 40 -37.04 16.96 25.21
CA ASN A 40 -37.59 17.60 26.40
C ASN A 40 -36.71 18.75 26.93
N GLY A 41 -35.58 19.07 26.28
CA GLY A 41 -34.68 20.17 26.66
C GLY A 41 -33.98 20.00 28.02
N LYS A 42 -33.84 18.76 28.52
CA LYS A 42 -33.21 18.44 29.82
C LYS A 42 -31.74 18.09 29.72
N ALA A 43 -31.15 17.94 28.54
CA ALA A 43 -29.73 17.72 28.40
C ALA A 43 -29.13 18.37 27.15
N PHE A 44 -27.87 18.79 27.25
CA PHE A 44 -27.09 19.33 26.15
C PHE A 44 -25.95 18.39 25.78
N GLU A 45 -25.67 18.30 24.48
CA GLU A 45 -24.44 17.71 23.96
C GLU A 45 -23.37 18.79 23.91
N VAL A 46 -22.26 18.54 24.58
CA VAL A 46 -21.20 19.53 24.78
C VAL A 46 -19.87 18.94 24.37
N ALA A 47 -19.10 19.70 23.61
CA ALA A 47 -17.72 19.41 23.27
C ALA A 47 -16.80 20.16 24.25
N VAL A 48 -15.90 19.44 24.91
CA VAL A 48 -15.05 19.96 26.00
C VAL A 48 -13.58 19.72 25.68
N ASP A 49 -12.77 20.76 25.85
CA ASP A 49 -11.32 20.67 25.82
C ASP A 49 -10.79 19.82 26.99
N PRO A 50 -9.84 18.90 26.78
CA PRO A 50 -9.38 18.00 27.84
C PRO A 50 -8.80 18.69 29.08
N SER A 51 -8.31 19.92 28.97
CA SER A 51 -7.83 20.70 30.12
C SER A 51 -8.95 21.07 31.10
N TYR A 52 -10.20 21.06 30.65
CA TYR A 52 -11.40 21.35 31.46
C TYR A 52 -12.20 20.10 31.81
N LEU A 53 -11.74 18.92 31.40
CA LEU A 53 -12.50 17.69 31.57
C LEU A 53 -12.75 17.36 33.04
N SER A 54 -11.79 17.64 33.92
CA SER A 54 -11.93 17.41 35.37
C SER A 54 -13.00 18.30 35.99
N GLU A 55 -13.07 19.58 35.59
CA GLU A 55 -14.07 20.52 36.09
C GLU A 55 -15.49 20.15 35.63
N VAL A 56 -15.61 19.60 34.42
CA VAL A 56 -16.91 19.13 33.89
C VAL A 56 -17.27 17.73 34.40
N GLN A 57 -16.29 16.87 34.71
CA GLN A 57 -16.51 15.58 35.35
C GLN A 57 -16.99 15.72 36.80
N GLU A 58 -16.59 16.79 37.51
CA GLU A 58 -17.15 17.11 38.82
C GLU A 58 -18.65 17.46 38.74
N LEU A 59 -19.14 17.94 37.59
CA LEU A 59 -20.56 18.21 37.31
C LEU A 59 -21.33 16.96 36.87
N GLN A 60 -20.64 15.94 36.33
CA GLN A 60 -21.22 14.62 36.07
C GLN A 60 -21.14 13.78 37.35
N SER A 61 -22.22 13.73 38.12
CA SER A 61 -22.36 12.81 39.25
C SER A 61 -21.92 11.38 38.88
N GLN A 62 -21.22 10.68 39.80
CA GLN A 62 -20.63 9.34 39.64
C GLN A 62 -21.57 8.22 39.14
N GLU A 63 -22.87 8.49 38.97
CA GLU A 63 -23.90 7.52 38.56
C GLU A 63 -24.22 7.54 37.04
N ASN A 64 -23.65 8.46 36.25
CA ASN A 64 -23.95 8.51 34.82
C ASN A 64 -23.01 7.58 34.00
N PRO A 65 -23.56 6.63 33.21
CA PRO A 65 -22.75 5.78 32.34
C PRO A 65 -22.01 6.63 31.28
N PRO A 66 -20.89 6.12 30.74
CA PRO A 66 -20.16 6.81 29.68
C PRO A 66 -21.09 7.15 28.51
N TYR A 67 -21.00 8.38 28.02
CA TYR A 67 -21.83 8.90 26.95
C TYR A 67 -21.76 7.98 25.72
N ASN A 68 -22.87 7.31 25.42
CA ASN A 68 -22.99 6.50 24.22
C ASN A 68 -24.28 6.88 23.46
N PRO A 69 -24.17 7.72 22.41
CA PRO A 69 -25.30 8.23 21.64
C PRO A 69 -25.98 7.17 20.77
N THR A 70 -25.44 5.94 20.71
CA THR A 70 -26.03 4.84 19.93
C THR A 70 -27.01 4.00 20.73
N HIS A 71 -27.17 4.24 22.04
CA HIS A 71 -28.21 3.57 22.82
C HIS A 71 -29.60 4.12 22.49
N PRO A 72 -30.57 3.24 22.19
CA PRO A 72 -31.94 3.67 21.93
C PRO A 72 -32.63 4.09 23.23
N ARG A 73 -33.58 5.03 23.08
CA ARG A 73 -34.47 5.45 24.18
C ARG A 73 -35.42 4.29 24.54
N GLU A 74 -35.83 4.18 25.81
CA GLU A 74 -36.75 3.12 26.26
C GLU A 74 -38.06 3.08 25.45
N VAL A 75 -38.65 4.25 25.21
CA VAL A 75 -39.86 4.39 24.38
C VAL A 75 -39.67 3.83 22.96
N GLU A 76 -38.47 3.93 22.40
CA GLU A 76 -38.18 3.37 21.07
C GLU A 76 -38.08 1.85 21.11
N LYS A 77 -37.56 1.29 22.21
CA LYS A 77 -37.53 -0.17 22.44
C LYS A 77 -38.94 -0.72 22.60
N ASP A 78 -39.80 -0.01 23.34
CA ASP A 78 -41.19 -0.40 23.58
C ASP A 78 -42.03 -0.43 22.29
N ILE A 79 -41.78 0.51 21.37
CA ILE A 79 -42.55 0.63 20.12
C ILE A 79 -42.00 -0.25 18.99
N LEU A 80 -40.67 -0.27 18.79
CA LEU A 80 -40.03 -0.88 17.62
C LEU A 80 -39.38 -2.24 17.91
N GLY A 81 -39.27 -2.61 19.19
CA GLY A 81 -38.41 -3.70 19.65
C GLY A 81 -36.93 -3.31 19.65
N ILE A 82 -36.14 -4.05 20.44
CA ILE A 82 -34.73 -3.72 20.73
C ILE A 82 -33.88 -3.62 19.47
N CYS A 83 -34.01 -4.56 18.52
CA CYS A 83 -33.17 -4.60 17.33
C CYS A 83 -33.37 -3.39 16.41
N GLN A 84 -34.63 -3.01 16.13
CA GLN A 84 -34.93 -1.86 15.28
C GLN A 84 -34.61 -0.55 15.98
N ALA A 85 -34.85 -0.47 17.30
CA ALA A 85 -34.50 0.69 18.10
C ALA A 85 -32.98 0.95 18.07
N ASN A 86 -32.16 -0.08 18.26
CA ASN A 86 -30.70 0.03 18.15
C ASN A 86 -30.25 0.52 16.77
N ARG A 87 -30.84 -0.02 15.69
CA ARG A 87 -30.53 0.42 14.32
C ARG A 87 -30.87 1.90 14.12
N LYS A 88 -32.05 2.32 14.58
CA LYS A 88 -32.50 3.71 14.46
C LYS A 88 -31.65 4.68 15.27
N ALA A 89 -31.22 4.30 16.48
CA ALA A 89 -30.32 5.10 17.31
C ALA A 89 -28.94 5.27 16.64
N ARG A 90 -28.39 4.18 16.08
CA ARG A 90 -27.16 4.21 15.27
C ARG A 90 -27.29 5.13 14.05
N GLU A 91 -28.38 5.01 13.29
CA GLU A 91 -28.63 5.84 12.11
C GLU A 91 -28.77 7.33 12.49
N ARG A 92 -29.44 7.63 13.61
CA ARG A 92 -29.56 8.99 14.16
C ARG A 92 -28.21 9.56 14.55
N TRP A 93 -27.38 8.80 15.27
CA TRP A 93 -26.03 9.22 15.63
C TRP A 93 -25.18 9.53 14.39
N LEU A 94 -25.17 8.63 13.41
CA LEU A 94 -24.40 8.82 12.19
C LEU A 94 -24.86 10.05 11.41
N GLN A 95 -26.17 10.29 11.31
CA GLN A 95 -26.69 11.49 10.65
C GLN A 95 -26.25 12.75 11.39
N ARG A 96 -26.41 12.78 12.72
CA ARG A 96 -26.00 13.90 13.56
C ARG A 96 -24.49 14.20 13.42
N ALA A 97 -23.65 13.18 13.40
CA ALA A 97 -22.22 13.34 13.18
C ALA A 97 -21.91 13.96 11.81
N VAL A 98 -22.61 13.55 10.75
CA VAL A 98 -22.50 14.16 9.42
C VAL A 98 -22.93 15.63 9.47
N ASP A 99 -24.09 15.93 10.07
CA ASP A 99 -24.60 17.30 10.14
C ASP A 99 -23.60 18.25 10.83
N VAL A 100 -22.97 17.80 11.93
CA VAL A 100 -21.92 18.58 12.62
C VAL A 100 -20.66 18.72 11.76
N ILE A 101 -20.20 17.66 11.09
CA ILE A 101 -19.02 17.72 10.22
C ILE A 101 -19.21 18.73 9.07
N PHE A 102 -20.42 18.86 8.55
CA PHE A 102 -20.74 19.77 7.44
C PHE A 102 -21.18 21.17 7.89
N SER A 103 -21.46 21.37 9.17
CA SER A 103 -21.80 22.69 9.73
C SER A 103 -20.60 23.62 9.91
N GLU A 104 -20.86 24.86 10.35
CA GLU A 104 -19.86 25.89 10.67
C GLU A 104 -19.14 25.67 12.02
N HIS A 105 -19.32 24.52 12.67
CA HIS A 105 -18.61 24.19 13.91
C HIS A 105 -17.08 24.14 13.71
N ARG A 106 -16.34 24.36 14.80
CA ARG A 106 -14.88 24.31 14.83
C ARG A 106 -14.33 22.94 14.45
N HIS A 107 -13.11 22.91 13.92
CA HIS A 107 -12.47 21.67 13.47
C HIS A 107 -12.36 20.62 14.58
N GLU A 108 -12.02 21.05 15.80
CA GLU A 108 -11.85 20.19 16.98
C GLU A 108 -13.16 19.49 17.37
N ILE A 109 -14.31 20.14 17.16
CA ILE A 109 -15.62 19.54 17.41
C ILE A 109 -15.90 18.47 16.36
N LYS A 110 -15.64 18.77 15.08
CA LYS A 110 -15.78 17.80 13.98
C LYS A 110 -14.89 16.58 14.20
N GLU A 111 -13.67 16.79 14.67
CA GLU A 111 -12.73 15.73 15.06
C GLU A 111 -13.28 14.91 16.23
N ALA A 112 -13.86 15.55 17.26
CA ALA A 112 -14.46 14.85 18.40
C ALA A 112 -15.60 13.90 17.98
N TYR A 113 -16.44 14.28 17.00
CA TYR A 113 -17.47 13.39 16.45
C TYR A 113 -16.88 12.21 15.69
N ARG A 114 -15.82 12.42 14.90
CA ARG A 114 -15.11 11.33 14.22
C ARG A 114 -14.48 10.37 15.23
N ASN A 115 -13.80 10.90 16.24
CA ASN A 115 -13.15 10.12 17.29
C ASN A 115 -14.15 9.29 18.10
N LEU A 116 -15.26 9.89 18.56
CA LEU A 116 -16.30 9.14 19.27
C LEU A 116 -16.93 8.06 18.37
N THR A 117 -17.17 8.38 17.10
CA THR A 117 -17.73 7.40 16.15
C THR A 117 -16.76 6.24 15.88
N GLN A 118 -15.46 6.51 15.84
CA GLN A 118 -14.42 5.49 15.77
C GLN A 118 -14.40 4.60 17.02
N LEU A 119 -14.46 5.19 18.22
CA LEU A 119 -14.53 4.43 19.48
C LEU A 119 -15.76 3.52 19.55
N LEU A 120 -16.86 3.91 18.91
CA LEU A 120 -18.08 3.12 18.80
C LEU A 120 -18.03 2.05 17.69
N GLY A 121 -16.91 1.94 16.96
CA GLY A 121 -16.75 0.99 15.86
C GLY A 121 -17.55 1.34 14.60
N LEU A 122 -17.94 2.61 14.45
CA LEU A 122 -18.84 3.10 13.40
C LEU A 122 -18.15 3.98 12.34
N GLN A 123 -16.81 4.05 12.37
CA GLN A 123 -16.03 4.92 11.49
C GLN A 123 -16.34 4.68 10.01
N ARG A 124 -16.45 3.42 9.59
CA ARG A 124 -16.67 3.05 8.18
C ARG A 124 -17.99 3.59 7.66
N GLU A 125 -19.06 3.44 8.44
CA GLU A 125 -20.38 3.93 8.03
C GLU A 125 -20.48 5.44 8.05
N LEU A 126 -19.78 6.10 8.98
CA LEU A 126 -19.64 7.55 8.98
C LEU A 126 -18.89 8.01 7.74
N ASP A 127 -17.77 7.37 7.41
CA ASP A 127 -16.93 7.81 6.32
C ASP A 127 -17.66 7.72 4.97
N ARG A 128 -18.36 6.62 4.75
CA ARG A 128 -19.25 6.48 3.61
C ARG A 128 -20.33 7.56 3.58
N LYS A 129 -21.00 7.84 4.71
CA LYS A 129 -22.07 8.84 4.73
C LYS A 129 -21.55 10.24 4.40
N ILE A 130 -20.36 10.58 4.89
CA ILE A 130 -19.66 11.83 4.53
C ILE A 130 -19.37 11.87 3.02
N LEU A 131 -18.90 10.75 2.43
CA LEU A 131 -18.69 10.66 0.97
C LEU A 131 -19.99 10.86 0.18
N ILE A 132 -21.07 10.20 0.57
CA ILE A 132 -22.38 10.36 -0.08
C ILE A 132 -22.89 11.80 0.04
N GLN A 133 -22.71 12.43 1.21
CA GLN A 133 -23.08 13.82 1.43
C GLN A 133 -22.24 14.76 0.55
N ASP A 134 -20.92 14.57 0.50
CA ASP A 134 -20.02 15.37 -0.34
C ASP A 134 -20.35 15.26 -1.83
N ILE A 135 -20.70 14.06 -2.32
CA ILE A 135 -21.16 13.87 -3.70
C ILE A 135 -22.45 14.67 -3.94
N SER A 136 -23.37 14.68 -2.96
CA SER A 136 -24.68 15.32 -3.08
C SER A 136 -24.57 16.84 -3.09
N ASP A 137 -23.73 17.40 -2.20
CA ASP A 137 -23.53 18.83 -2.00
C ASP A 137 -22.50 19.44 -2.98
N SER A 138 -21.82 18.60 -3.77
CA SER A 138 -20.85 19.05 -4.77
C SER A 138 -21.48 19.96 -5.81
N LEU A 139 -20.70 20.95 -6.27
CA LEU A 139 -21.06 21.82 -7.39
C LEU A 139 -21.43 20.99 -8.63
N ALA A 140 -22.37 21.50 -9.44
CA ALA A 140 -22.82 20.81 -10.65
C ALA A 140 -21.66 20.46 -11.62
N SER A 141 -20.64 21.32 -11.72
CA SER A 141 -19.43 21.04 -12.52
C SER A 141 -18.64 19.83 -12.01
N VAL A 142 -18.55 19.67 -10.69
CA VAL A 142 -17.87 18.53 -10.04
C VAL A 142 -18.67 17.26 -10.25
N ARG A 143 -20.00 17.29 -10.05
CA ARG A 143 -20.87 16.12 -10.28
C ARG A 143 -20.85 15.65 -11.74
N ARG A 144 -20.85 16.59 -12.70
CA ARG A 144 -20.67 16.27 -14.12
C ARG A 144 -19.33 15.60 -14.41
N LYS A 145 -18.23 16.14 -13.85
CA LYS A 145 -16.90 15.56 -14.03
C LYS A 145 -16.79 14.19 -13.36
N LEU A 146 -17.43 14.01 -12.21
CA LEU A 146 -17.55 12.73 -11.51
C LEU A 146 -18.31 11.71 -12.36
N ALA A 147 -19.47 12.06 -12.92
CA ALA A 147 -20.23 11.18 -13.79
C ALA A 147 -19.41 10.75 -15.03
N ARG A 148 -18.67 11.67 -15.66
CA ARG A 148 -17.76 11.35 -16.77
C ARG A 148 -16.64 10.42 -16.34
N ASN A 149 -16.02 10.68 -15.19
CA ASN A 149 -15.00 9.81 -14.61
C ASN A 149 -15.57 8.42 -14.30
N LEU A 150 -16.81 8.29 -13.84
CA LEU A 150 -17.49 7.00 -13.62
C LEU A 150 -17.65 6.22 -14.93
N VAL A 151 -18.14 6.87 -16.00
CA VAL A 151 -18.24 6.24 -17.33
C VAL A 151 -16.88 5.77 -17.84
N PHE A 152 -15.85 6.61 -17.71
CA PHE A 152 -14.52 6.25 -18.15
C PHE A 152 -13.92 5.10 -17.33
N LEU A 153 -14.09 5.11 -16.01
CA LEU A 153 -13.68 4.02 -15.11
C LEU A 153 -14.40 2.72 -15.46
N PHE A 154 -15.72 2.76 -15.63
CA PHE A 154 -16.55 1.63 -16.06
C PHE A 154 -16.03 0.99 -17.34
N LEU A 155 -15.84 1.78 -18.41
CA LEU A 155 -15.34 1.27 -19.70
C LEU A 155 -13.91 0.68 -19.64
N ASN A 156 -13.10 1.13 -18.68
CA ASN A 156 -11.76 0.57 -18.49
C ASN A 156 -11.77 -0.74 -17.69
N LEU A 157 -12.86 -1.05 -16.99
CA LEU A 157 -13.04 -2.27 -16.21
C LEU A 157 -13.85 -3.32 -16.99
N GLU A 158 -14.88 -2.88 -17.73
CA GLU A 158 -15.79 -3.72 -18.50
C GLU A 158 -15.10 -4.32 -19.73
N ALA A 159 -15.19 -5.64 -19.87
CA ALA A 159 -14.59 -6.37 -20.98
C ALA A 159 -15.47 -6.35 -22.25
N ASP A 160 -16.81 -6.34 -22.11
CA ASP A 160 -17.76 -6.29 -23.22
C ASP A 160 -18.55 -4.99 -23.24
N HIS A 161 -18.09 -4.03 -24.04
CA HIS A 161 -18.75 -2.73 -24.21
C HIS A 161 -20.07 -2.81 -24.97
N MET A 162 -20.39 -3.95 -25.58
CA MET A 162 -21.64 -4.18 -26.32
C MET A 162 -22.69 -4.92 -25.47
N SER A 163 -22.36 -5.31 -24.25
CA SER A 163 -23.30 -5.90 -23.29
C SER A 163 -24.48 -4.97 -23.00
N ALA A 164 -25.62 -5.55 -22.60
CA ALA A 164 -26.80 -4.77 -22.25
C ALA A 164 -26.52 -3.79 -21.11
N ASP A 165 -25.77 -4.23 -20.10
CA ASP A 165 -25.41 -3.41 -18.93
C ASP A 165 -24.49 -2.25 -19.33
N ALA A 166 -23.51 -2.48 -20.20
CA ALA A 166 -22.66 -1.42 -20.73
C ALA A 166 -23.46 -0.38 -21.55
N GLN A 167 -24.42 -0.84 -22.38
CA GLN A 167 -25.27 0.08 -23.13
C GLN A 167 -26.21 0.89 -22.23
N ILE A 168 -26.76 0.27 -21.18
CA ILE A 168 -27.58 0.96 -20.17
C ILE A 168 -26.74 2.02 -19.46
N PHE A 169 -25.56 1.65 -18.96
CA PHE A 169 -24.67 2.55 -18.23
C PHE A 169 -24.20 3.74 -19.09
N LEU A 170 -23.90 3.49 -20.37
CA LEU A 170 -23.52 4.55 -21.31
C LEU A 170 -24.66 5.50 -21.64
N ALA A 171 -25.90 4.99 -21.71
CA ALA A 171 -27.09 5.80 -21.99
C ALA A 171 -27.53 6.66 -20.80
N SER A 172 -27.06 6.34 -19.58
CA SER A 172 -27.44 7.05 -18.37
C SER A 172 -27.01 8.52 -18.36
N ASN A 173 -27.87 9.36 -17.79
CA ASN A 173 -27.58 10.78 -17.59
C ASN A 173 -26.76 11.01 -16.29
N GLU A 174 -26.39 12.27 -16.04
CA GLU A 174 -25.59 12.66 -14.87
C GLU A 174 -26.26 12.24 -13.55
N GLU A 175 -27.56 12.46 -13.40
CA GLU A 175 -28.31 12.19 -12.17
C GLU A 175 -28.40 10.68 -11.90
N GLU A 176 -28.73 9.89 -12.94
CA GLU A 176 -28.81 8.43 -12.86
C GLU A 176 -27.48 7.77 -12.47
N LEU A 177 -26.36 8.27 -13.00
CA LEU A 177 -25.02 7.75 -12.67
C LEU A 177 -24.62 8.08 -11.24
N ILE A 178 -24.92 9.31 -10.78
CA ILE A 178 -24.64 9.74 -9.42
C ILE A 178 -25.53 9.00 -8.41
N ASP A 179 -26.81 8.79 -8.73
CA ASP A 179 -27.72 8.01 -7.91
C ASP A 179 -27.33 6.54 -7.84
N SER A 180 -26.94 5.94 -8.98
CA SER A 180 -26.40 4.58 -9.04
C SER A 180 -25.15 4.44 -8.17
N LEU A 181 -24.21 5.40 -8.23
CA LEU A 181 -23.03 5.41 -7.35
C LEU A 181 -23.44 5.49 -5.87
N LYS A 182 -24.29 6.45 -5.50
CA LYS A 182 -24.76 6.59 -4.11
C LYS A 182 -25.48 5.33 -3.62
N PHE A 183 -26.19 4.64 -4.50
CA PHE A 183 -26.84 3.37 -4.20
C PHE A 183 -25.83 2.24 -4.00
N GLY A 184 -24.86 2.09 -4.91
CA GLY A 184 -23.79 1.08 -4.81
C GLY A 184 -22.90 1.25 -3.58
N LEU A 185 -22.75 2.48 -3.09
CA LEU A 185 -22.05 2.75 -1.83
C LEU A 185 -22.86 2.31 -0.60
N LYS A 186 -24.21 2.27 -0.64
CA LYS A 186 -25.05 1.87 0.50
C LYS A 186 -24.93 0.37 0.80
N PRO A 187 -25.15 -0.06 2.06
CA PRO A 187 -25.09 -1.48 2.43
C PRO A 187 -26.18 -2.31 1.71
N PRO A 188 -25.97 -3.63 1.47
CA PRO A 188 -25.00 -4.49 2.15
C PRO A 188 -23.75 -4.73 1.28
N ILE A 189 -22.83 -3.78 1.28
CA ILE A 189 -21.43 -4.13 1.04
C ILE A 189 -21.08 -5.10 2.18
N PRO A 190 -20.61 -6.33 1.90
CA PRO A 190 -20.32 -7.30 2.94
C PRO A 190 -19.43 -6.66 4.00
N PHE A 191 -19.79 -6.84 5.27
CA PHE A 191 -19.05 -6.29 6.42
C PHE A 191 -17.63 -6.85 6.47
N ASN A 192 -16.71 -6.28 5.70
CA ASN A 192 -15.32 -6.71 5.60
C ASN A 192 -14.38 -5.48 5.53
N HIS A 193 -13.08 -5.73 5.49
CA HIS A 193 -12.06 -4.67 5.39
C HIS A 193 -12.17 -3.82 4.10
N ASP A 194 -12.90 -4.30 3.09
CA ASP A 194 -12.97 -3.65 1.78
C ASP A 194 -13.78 -2.35 1.79
N GLU A 195 -14.71 -2.16 2.73
CA GLU A 195 -15.58 -0.98 2.74
C GLU A 195 -14.81 0.35 2.91
N CYS A 196 -13.77 0.35 3.75
CA CYS A 196 -12.88 1.51 3.89
C CYS A 196 -12.12 1.80 2.60
N GLN A 197 -11.65 0.74 1.94
CA GLN A 197 -10.89 0.84 0.71
C GLN A 197 -11.77 1.35 -0.44
N ILE A 198 -13.00 0.84 -0.57
CA ILE A 198 -14.01 1.35 -1.52
C ILE A 198 -14.27 2.84 -1.25
N THR A 199 -14.52 3.22 0.01
CA THR A 199 -14.76 4.63 0.37
C THR A 199 -13.57 5.51 -0.04
N SER A 200 -12.34 5.05 0.19
CA SER A 200 -11.12 5.77 -0.19
C SER A 200 -10.95 5.89 -1.71
N LEU A 201 -11.23 4.83 -2.47
CA LEU A 201 -11.19 4.82 -3.93
C LEU A 201 -12.18 5.84 -4.51
N PHE A 202 -13.42 5.88 -4.03
CA PHE A 202 -14.42 6.82 -4.54
C PHE A 202 -14.26 8.23 -3.99
N ARG A 203 -13.64 8.40 -2.80
CA ARG A 203 -13.15 9.70 -2.33
C ARG A 203 -12.11 10.27 -3.29
N ALA A 204 -11.10 9.49 -3.68
CA ALA A 204 -10.12 9.91 -4.68
C ALA A 204 -10.77 10.26 -6.04
N LEU A 205 -11.89 9.60 -6.41
CA LEU A 205 -12.61 9.87 -7.66
C LEU A 205 -13.31 11.22 -7.60
N LEU A 206 -13.93 11.52 -6.47
CA LEU A 206 -14.56 12.80 -6.22
C LEU A 206 -13.52 13.94 -6.20
N GLU A 207 -12.38 13.73 -5.55
CA GLU A 207 -11.28 14.70 -5.50
C GLU A 207 -10.67 14.95 -6.89
N LEU A 208 -10.44 13.90 -7.68
CA LEU A 208 -10.02 14.02 -9.08
C LEU A 208 -11.03 14.81 -9.93
N SER A 209 -12.31 14.74 -9.54
CA SER A 209 -13.40 15.48 -10.17
C SER A 209 -13.50 16.95 -9.70
N GLY A 210 -12.63 17.38 -8.79
CA GLY A 210 -12.61 18.73 -8.22
C GLY A 210 -13.48 18.89 -6.97
N GLY A 211 -13.90 17.79 -6.35
CA GLY A 211 -14.64 17.81 -5.10
C GLY A 211 -13.77 18.12 -3.87
N ARG A 212 -14.41 18.21 -2.70
CA ARG A 212 -13.73 18.50 -1.43
C ARG A 212 -12.70 17.42 -1.09
N VAL A 213 -11.49 17.86 -0.78
CA VAL A 213 -10.42 17.00 -0.25
C VAL A 213 -10.70 16.68 1.22
N ASP A 214 -10.69 15.39 1.56
CA ASP A 214 -10.81 14.92 2.94
C ASP A 214 -9.71 13.89 3.24
N PHE A 215 -8.59 14.37 3.78
CA PHE A 215 -7.40 13.56 4.05
C PHE A 215 -7.67 12.38 5.00
N LEU A 216 -8.70 12.45 5.85
CA LEU A 216 -9.05 11.35 6.75
C LEU A 216 -9.70 10.18 6.00
N GLN A 217 -10.25 10.44 4.81
CA GLN A 217 -10.88 9.44 3.95
C GLN A 217 -10.04 9.07 2.72
N HIS A 218 -9.01 9.86 2.41
CA HIS A 218 -7.99 9.51 1.42
C HIS A 218 -6.90 8.64 2.05
N ASN A 219 -7.27 7.50 2.64
CA ASN A 219 -6.31 6.61 3.28
C ASN A 219 -6.43 5.19 2.71
N PHE A 220 -5.65 4.92 1.66
CA PHE A 220 -5.57 3.60 1.06
C PHE A 220 -4.86 2.64 1.99
N ALA A 221 -5.46 1.48 2.23
CA ALA A 221 -4.79 0.38 2.89
C ALA A 221 -3.65 -0.14 2.00
N GLU A 222 -2.42 -0.03 2.50
CA GLU A 222 -1.18 -0.28 1.76
C GLU A 222 -1.01 -1.71 1.22
N ASN A 223 -1.71 -2.66 1.84
CA ASN A 223 -1.68 -4.08 1.51
C ASN A 223 -2.56 -4.45 0.30
N TYR A 224 -3.45 -3.57 -0.16
CA TYR A 224 -4.24 -3.83 -1.36
C TYR A 224 -3.37 -3.73 -2.61
N THR A 225 -3.40 -4.76 -3.45
CA THR A 225 -2.77 -4.72 -4.76
C THR A 225 -3.57 -3.85 -5.72
N ALA A 226 -2.93 -3.36 -6.78
CA ALA A 226 -3.60 -2.62 -7.84
C ALA A 226 -4.77 -3.41 -8.46
N LYS A 227 -4.61 -4.73 -8.58
CA LYS A 227 -5.67 -5.63 -9.05
C LYS A 227 -6.84 -5.68 -8.08
N GLN A 228 -6.59 -5.81 -6.78
CA GLN A 228 -7.66 -5.82 -5.79
C GLN A 228 -8.42 -4.49 -5.79
N ASN A 229 -7.73 -3.35 -5.92
CA ASN A 229 -8.41 -2.06 -6.07
C ASN A 229 -9.31 -2.00 -7.31
N CYS A 230 -8.87 -2.56 -8.45
CA CYS A 230 -9.74 -2.70 -9.64
C CYS A 230 -10.99 -3.52 -9.33
N GLU A 231 -10.82 -4.67 -8.68
CA GLU A 231 -11.91 -5.57 -8.29
C GLU A 231 -12.91 -4.88 -7.37
N LEU A 232 -12.45 -4.02 -6.45
CA LEU A 232 -13.31 -3.22 -5.59
C LEU A 232 -14.11 -2.17 -6.36
N CYS A 233 -13.49 -1.48 -7.32
CA CYS A 233 -14.20 -0.56 -8.20
C CYS A 233 -15.25 -1.30 -9.04
N ALA A 234 -14.89 -2.46 -9.62
CA ALA A 234 -15.76 -3.27 -10.45
C ALA A 234 -17.02 -3.75 -9.70
N ARG A 235 -16.90 -4.11 -8.42
CA ARG A 235 -18.05 -4.51 -7.58
C ARG A 235 -19.11 -3.42 -7.43
N ILE A 236 -18.73 -2.14 -7.45
CA ILE A 236 -19.71 -1.03 -7.39
C ILE A 236 -20.53 -0.91 -8.67
N PHE A 237 -19.99 -1.40 -9.79
CA PHE A 237 -20.65 -1.43 -11.08
C PHE A 237 -21.26 -2.80 -11.43
N ASP A 238 -21.21 -3.77 -10.51
CA ASP A 238 -21.63 -5.17 -10.74
C ASP A 238 -20.92 -5.87 -11.92
N ILE A 239 -19.65 -5.50 -12.17
CA ILE A 239 -18.84 -6.08 -13.25
C ILE A 239 -18.17 -7.36 -12.74
N SER A 240 -18.47 -8.48 -13.38
CA SER A 240 -17.90 -9.80 -13.04
C SER A 240 -16.62 -10.12 -13.84
N ASP A 241 -16.58 -9.74 -15.12
CA ASP A 241 -15.47 -10.03 -16.03
C ASP A 241 -14.58 -8.80 -16.22
N ILE A 242 -13.57 -8.68 -15.36
CA ILE A 242 -12.72 -7.49 -15.29
C ILE A 242 -11.56 -7.58 -16.28
N LYS A 243 -11.44 -6.58 -17.15
CA LYS A 243 -10.25 -6.37 -17.98
C LYS A 243 -9.12 -5.75 -17.15
N LYS A 244 -7.87 -5.99 -17.53
CA LYS A 244 -6.72 -5.30 -16.95
C LYS A 244 -6.80 -3.79 -17.23
N PHE A 245 -6.85 -2.99 -16.17
CA PHE A 245 -7.08 -1.55 -16.27
C PHE A 245 -6.01 -0.84 -17.13
N GLY A 246 -6.47 -0.07 -18.11
CA GLY A 246 -5.62 0.68 -19.03
C GLY A 246 -5.04 -0.13 -20.19
N GLU A 247 -5.40 -1.40 -20.34
CA GLU A 247 -5.23 -2.12 -21.62
C GLU A 247 -6.51 -1.93 -22.45
N PHE A 248 -6.67 -0.79 -23.12
CA PHE A 248 -7.88 -0.50 -23.91
C PHE A 248 -7.55 -0.12 -25.35
N ASP A 249 -8.48 -0.45 -26.26
CA ASP A 249 -8.48 0.11 -27.60
C ASP A 249 -9.05 1.53 -27.53
N VAL A 250 -8.19 2.51 -27.84
CA VAL A 250 -8.54 3.93 -27.83
C VAL A 250 -9.72 4.23 -28.76
N ARG A 251 -9.81 3.56 -29.92
CA ARG A 251 -10.91 3.76 -30.89
C ARG A 251 -12.21 3.20 -30.34
N GLU A 252 -12.14 2.04 -29.69
CA GLU A 252 -13.30 1.42 -29.05
C GLU A 252 -13.84 2.29 -27.91
N ILE A 253 -12.98 2.69 -26.96
CA ILE A 253 -13.38 3.58 -25.87
C ILE A 253 -13.91 4.90 -26.40
N SER A 254 -13.23 5.53 -27.37
CA SER A 254 -13.70 6.79 -27.95
C SER A 254 -15.07 6.65 -28.62
N SER A 255 -15.31 5.52 -29.31
CA SER A 255 -16.60 5.21 -29.92
C SER A 255 -17.69 5.02 -28.86
N SER A 256 -17.41 4.25 -27.80
CA SER A 256 -18.33 4.03 -26.69
C SER A 256 -18.66 5.33 -25.94
N LEU A 257 -17.66 6.14 -25.62
CA LEU A 257 -17.86 7.45 -24.96
C LEU A 257 -18.72 8.39 -25.82
N SER A 258 -18.57 8.38 -27.14
CA SER A 258 -19.37 9.22 -28.04
C SER A 258 -20.88 8.93 -28.01
N LYS A 259 -21.28 7.75 -27.52
CA LYS A 259 -22.69 7.37 -27.35
C LYS A 259 -23.28 7.91 -26.06
N SER A 260 -22.46 8.32 -25.09
CA SER A 260 -22.94 8.80 -23.80
C SER A 260 -23.35 10.28 -23.87
N PRO A 261 -24.50 10.65 -23.28
CA PRO A 261 -24.98 12.03 -23.28
C PRO A 261 -24.03 13.00 -22.56
N LEU A 262 -23.15 12.48 -21.70
CA LEU A 262 -22.16 13.29 -20.95
C LEU A 262 -21.03 13.86 -21.81
N PHE A 263 -20.80 13.29 -23.00
CA PHE A 263 -19.68 13.61 -23.89
C PHE A 263 -20.12 14.29 -25.19
N ILE A 264 -21.40 14.70 -25.29
CA ILE A 264 -21.90 15.42 -26.46
C ILE A 264 -21.09 16.70 -26.67
N GLY A 265 -20.52 16.84 -27.87
CA GLY A 265 -19.71 18.01 -28.25
C GLY A 265 -18.26 17.98 -27.77
N GLU A 266 -17.81 16.90 -27.12
CA GLU A 266 -16.41 16.76 -26.72
C GLU A 266 -15.58 16.07 -27.82
N THR A 267 -14.36 16.56 -28.03
CA THR A 267 -13.40 15.93 -28.94
C THR A 267 -12.39 15.16 -28.11
N LEU A 268 -12.50 13.82 -28.11
CA LEU A 268 -11.62 12.95 -27.35
C LEU A 268 -10.44 12.52 -28.21
N SER A 269 -9.26 13.07 -27.93
CA SER A 269 -8.02 12.63 -28.62
C SER A 269 -7.47 11.36 -27.97
N ALA A 270 -6.75 10.57 -28.77
CA ALA A 270 -6.07 9.36 -28.28
C ALA A 270 -5.10 9.68 -27.12
N GLU A 271 -4.35 10.76 -27.26
CA GLU A 271 -3.42 11.25 -26.24
C GLU A 271 -4.17 11.66 -24.97
N GLY A 272 -5.30 12.37 -25.10
CA GLY A 272 -6.12 12.81 -23.96
C GLY A 272 -6.68 11.63 -23.18
N LEU A 273 -7.17 10.59 -23.86
CA LEU A 273 -7.65 9.36 -23.22
C LEU A 273 -6.51 8.61 -22.51
N GLY A 274 -5.33 8.55 -23.12
CA GLY A 274 -4.14 7.96 -22.51
C GLY A 274 -3.71 8.69 -21.23
N GLN A 275 -3.66 10.03 -21.27
CA GLN A 275 -3.35 10.86 -20.10
C GLN A 275 -4.41 10.70 -19.00
N TRP A 276 -5.69 10.65 -19.36
CA TRP A 276 -6.77 10.45 -18.41
C TRP A 276 -6.67 9.10 -17.69
N ALA A 277 -6.41 8.02 -18.43
CA ALA A 277 -6.17 6.70 -17.85
C ALA A 277 -4.94 6.68 -16.93
N ALA A 278 -3.87 7.37 -17.29
CA ALA A 278 -2.68 7.48 -16.44
C ALA A 278 -2.97 8.22 -15.11
N ILE A 279 -3.71 9.33 -15.17
CA ILE A 279 -4.12 10.09 -13.97
C ILE A 279 -5.03 9.25 -13.08
N MET A 280 -5.96 8.50 -13.67
CA MET A 280 -6.80 7.57 -12.90
C MET A 280 -5.96 6.50 -12.22
N LYS A 281 -5.06 5.82 -12.96
CA LYS A 281 -4.18 4.79 -12.40
C LYS A 281 -3.44 5.26 -11.15
N SER A 282 -2.83 6.46 -11.21
CA SER A 282 -2.10 7.03 -10.08
C SER A 282 -3.01 7.42 -8.93
N SER A 283 -4.21 7.94 -9.21
CA SER A 283 -5.14 8.45 -8.19
C SER A 283 -5.82 7.32 -7.41
N PHE A 284 -6.23 6.25 -8.10
CA PHE A 284 -6.94 5.12 -7.48
C PHE A 284 -6.02 4.00 -7.03
N GLN A 285 -4.74 4.04 -7.40
CA GLN A 285 -3.83 2.93 -7.16
C GLN A 285 -4.35 1.62 -7.78
N ILE A 286 -5.03 1.68 -8.94
CA ILE A 286 -5.67 0.55 -9.66
C ILE A 286 -4.77 -0.03 -10.76
N GLY A 287 -3.58 0.53 -10.95
CA GLY A 287 -2.64 0.01 -11.92
C GLY A 287 -1.35 0.78 -11.91
N PHE A 288 -0.32 0.14 -12.46
CA PHE A 288 0.97 0.78 -12.70
C PHE A 288 1.09 1.12 -14.19
N PRO A 289 1.83 2.18 -14.55
CA PRO A 289 2.15 2.46 -15.95
C PRO A 289 2.98 1.30 -16.55
N PRO A 290 2.91 1.06 -17.87
CA PRO A 290 3.78 0.08 -18.52
C PRO A 290 5.25 0.36 -18.21
N GLY A 291 6.00 -0.69 -17.83
CA GLY A 291 7.41 -0.56 -17.46
C GLY A 291 7.66 0.14 -16.12
N HIS A 292 6.64 0.30 -15.25
CA HIS A 292 6.83 0.89 -13.92
C HIS A 292 7.93 0.17 -13.15
N LEU A 293 8.96 0.93 -12.77
CA LEU A 293 10.19 0.45 -12.13
C LEU A 293 10.89 -0.69 -12.90
N ASN A 294 10.55 -0.95 -14.16
CA ASN A 294 11.01 -2.09 -14.97
C ASN A 294 10.88 -3.44 -14.24
N LEU A 295 9.84 -3.57 -13.40
CA LEU A 295 9.59 -4.80 -12.64
C LEU A 295 8.72 -5.79 -13.43
N PRO A 296 8.86 -7.10 -13.15
CA PRO A 296 7.99 -8.14 -13.69
C PRO A 296 6.51 -7.88 -13.39
N SER A 297 5.63 -8.18 -14.34
CA SER A 297 4.19 -7.96 -14.19
C SER A 297 3.56 -8.78 -13.06
N GLN A 298 4.09 -9.98 -12.79
CA GLN A 298 3.67 -10.84 -11.67
C GLN A 298 3.98 -10.19 -10.31
N ILE A 299 5.10 -9.46 -10.20
CA ILE A 299 5.46 -8.71 -9.00
C ILE A 299 4.54 -7.51 -8.83
N LEU A 300 4.39 -6.68 -9.87
CA LEU A 300 3.54 -5.50 -9.83
C LEU A 300 2.07 -5.82 -9.51
N SER A 301 1.57 -6.99 -9.96
CA SER A 301 0.20 -7.42 -9.67
C SER A 301 0.04 -8.13 -8.33
N GLY A 302 1.11 -8.73 -7.81
CA GLY A 302 1.11 -9.47 -6.55
C GLY A 302 1.37 -8.61 -5.32
N PHE A 303 2.11 -7.51 -5.46
CA PHE A 303 2.42 -6.61 -4.34
C PHE A 303 1.30 -5.61 -4.06
N GLY A 304 1.14 -5.28 -2.78
CA GLY A 304 0.36 -4.14 -2.33
C GLY A 304 0.97 -2.83 -2.84
N VAL A 305 0.16 -1.81 -3.07
CA VAL A 305 0.66 -0.55 -3.63
C VAL A 305 1.61 0.16 -2.67
N GLY A 306 1.38 0.05 -1.36
CA GLY A 306 2.34 0.58 -0.37
C GLY A 306 3.68 -0.14 -0.40
N GLN A 307 3.69 -1.45 -0.67
CA GLN A 307 4.92 -2.24 -0.81
C GLN A 307 5.73 -1.80 -2.04
N ILE A 308 5.06 -1.49 -3.15
CA ILE A 308 5.72 -0.94 -4.35
C ILE A 308 6.31 0.45 -4.06
N LYS A 309 5.56 1.34 -3.38
CA LYS A 309 6.07 2.67 -3.01
C LYS A 309 7.24 2.61 -2.04
N MET A 310 7.22 1.67 -1.10
CA MET A 310 8.35 1.44 -0.21
C MET A 310 9.58 0.95 -0.99
N PHE A 311 9.39 0.00 -1.91
CA PHE A 311 10.47 -0.46 -2.76
C PHE A 311 11.03 0.66 -3.65
N GLU A 312 10.17 1.52 -4.20
CA GLU A 312 10.57 2.73 -4.93
C GLU A 312 11.44 3.67 -4.06
N THR A 313 11.07 3.85 -2.80
CA THR A 313 11.86 4.65 -1.84
C THR A 313 13.24 4.04 -1.62
N ILE A 314 13.32 2.71 -1.48
CA ILE A 314 14.59 1.98 -1.32
C ILE A 314 15.45 2.07 -2.57
N LEU A 315 14.85 1.99 -3.77
CA LEU A 315 15.58 2.20 -5.02
C LEU A 315 16.19 3.60 -5.08
N ILE A 316 15.42 4.63 -4.73
CA ILE A 316 15.88 6.02 -4.74
C ILE A 316 17.05 6.20 -3.76
N ASP A 317 16.91 5.75 -2.52
CA ASP A 317 17.97 5.82 -1.51
C ASP A 317 19.22 5.05 -1.94
N THR A 318 19.05 3.81 -2.41
CA THR A 318 20.16 3.00 -2.91
C THR A 318 20.89 3.67 -4.06
N TYR A 319 20.19 4.28 -5.02
CA TYR A 319 20.83 4.96 -6.15
C TYR A 319 21.44 6.31 -5.82
N GLN A 320 21.01 6.94 -4.73
CA GLN A 320 21.69 8.12 -4.18
C GLN A 320 23.01 7.73 -3.51
N ASN A 321 23.01 6.65 -2.73
CA ASN A 321 24.19 6.18 -2.00
C ASN A 321 25.16 5.38 -2.90
N LEU A 322 24.66 4.68 -3.92
CA LEU A 322 25.45 3.88 -4.87
C LEU A 322 25.13 4.27 -6.34
N PRO A 323 25.53 5.48 -6.80
CA PRO A 323 25.22 5.97 -8.15
C PRO A 323 25.60 5.04 -9.31
N PRO A 324 26.72 4.26 -9.27
CA PRO A 324 27.07 3.33 -10.34
C PRO A 324 26.01 2.24 -10.61
N LEU A 325 25.14 1.97 -9.63
CA LEU A 325 24.07 0.99 -9.73
C LEU A 325 22.80 1.54 -10.39
N ASN A 326 22.67 2.86 -10.58
CA ASN A 326 21.45 3.51 -11.10
C ASN A 326 21.20 3.17 -12.57
N LYS A 327 20.64 1.98 -12.81
CA LYS A 327 20.32 1.43 -14.11
C LYS A 327 19.00 0.67 -14.02
N PRO A 328 18.07 0.85 -14.97
CA PRO A 328 16.82 0.10 -15.04
C PRO A 328 16.96 -1.42 -14.85
N ALA A 329 18.02 -2.02 -15.41
CA ALA A 329 18.29 -3.46 -15.32
C ALA A 329 18.58 -3.93 -13.88
N ASN A 330 19.03 -3.04 -13.00
CA ASN A 330 19.37 -3.35 -11.61
C ASN A 330 18.14 -3.33 -10.68
N ASN A 331 17.01 -2.76 -11.11
CA ASN A 331 15.80 -2.68 -10.28
C ASN A 331 15.33 -4.08 -9.83
N THR A 332 15.32 -5.07 -10.74
CA THR A 332 14.91 -6.44 -10.40
C THR A 332 15.93 -7.15 -9.51
N LEU A 333 17.21 -6.80 -9.59
CA LEU A 333 18.26 -7.33 -8.69
C LEU A 333 18.10 -6.76 -7.29
N LEU A 334 17.84 -5.45 -7.17
CA LEU A 334 17.56 -4.79 -5.91
C LEU A 334 16.25 -5.29 -5.28
N LEU A 335 15.26 -5.64 -6.10
CA LEU A 335 14.03 -6.31 -5.63
C LEU A 335 14.36 -7.66 -4.97
N LEU A 336 15.25 -8.45 -5.58
CA LEU A 336 15.71 -9.71 -4.99
C LEU A 336 16.44 -9.47 -3.67
N THR A 337 17.34 -8.48 -3.59
CA THR A 337 18.04 -8.19 -2.32
C THR A 337 17.08 -7.71 -1.24
N TRP A 338 16.06 -6.92 -1.61
CA TRP A 338 15.02 -6.43 -0.70
C TRP A 338 14.22 -7.57 -0.02
N SER A 339 14.12 -8.74 -0.65
CA SER A 339 13.46 -9.92 -0.05
C SER A 339 13.99 -10.28 1.35
N THR A 340 15.27 -10.01 1.60
CA THR A 340 15.91 -10.30 2.90
C THR A 340 15.39 -9.40 4.01
N SER A 341 15.18 -8.10 3.71
CA SER A 341 14.67 -7.10 4.65
C SER A 341 13.17 -7.24 4.92
N VAL A 342 12.40 -7.79 3.99
CA VAL A 342 10.93 -7.95 4.10
C VAL A 342 10.52 -9.27 4.77
N SER A 343 11.49 -10.12 5.11
CA SER A 343 11.25 -11.42 5.73
C SER A 343 10.53 -11.33 7.08
N GLN A 344 10.68 -10.22 7.81
CA GLN A 344 9.98 -9.97 9.06
C GLN A 344 8.49 -9.64 8.87
N TRP A 345 8.05 -9.35 7.65
CA TRP A 345 6.69 -8.87 7.35
C TRP A 345 5.78 -9.99 6.81
N SER A 346 6.30 -11.21 6.71
CA SER A 346 5.62 -12.35 6.10
C SER A 346 4.48 -12.95 6.92
N GLU A 347 4.24 -12.49 8.15
CA GLU A 347 3.20 -13.06 9.01
C GLU A 347 1.76 -12.63 8.64
N HIS A 348 1.59 -11.61 7.78
CA HIS A 348 0.29 -10.97 7.60
C HIS A 348 -0.33 -11.28 6.22
N GLY A 349 -0.75 -12.52 6.02
CA GLY A 349 -1.76 -12.89 5.01
C GLY A 349 -1.28 -13.71 3.79
N PRO A 350 -2.22 -14.21 2.97
CA PRO A 350 -1.95 -15.17 1.90
C PRO A 350 -1.16 -14.62 0.71
N ASN A 351 -0.87 -13.30 0.67
CA ASN A 351 -0.16 -12.58 -0.40
C ASN A 351 1.08 -11.82 0.12
N GLY A 352 1.73 -12.28 1.19
CA GLY A 352 2.94 -11.62 1.70
C GLY A 352 4.03 -11.45 0.62
N PRO A 353 4.84 -10.37 0.65
CA PRO A 353 5.84 -10.06 -0.38
C PRO A 353 6.79 -11.23 -0.69
N LEU A 354 7.24 -11.94 0.35
CA LEU A 354 8.07 -13.13 0.20
C LEU A 354 7.42 -14.23 -0.63
N LYS A 355 6.11 -14.47 -0.44
CA LYS A 355 5.40 -15.51 -1.20
C LYS A 355 5.25 -15.13 -2.66
N VAL A 356 4.96 -13.85 -2.94
CA VAL A 356 4.91 -13.34 -4.32
C VAL A 356 6.28 -13.46 -4.99
N LEU A 357 7.35 -13.05 -4.31
CA LEU A 357 8.72 -13.17 -4.79
C LEU A 357 9.14 -14.62 -5.01
N ALA A 358 8.83 -15.52 -4.07
CA ALA A 358 9.13 -16.95 -4.20
C ALA A 358 8.37 -17.60 -5.36
N ASN A 359 7.10 -17.22 -5.56
CA ASN A 359 6.30 -17.72 -6.69
C ASN A 359 6.81 -17.19 -8.03
N TRP A 360 7.24 -15.93 -8.09
CA TRP A 360 7.86 -15.37 -9.29
C TRP A 360 9.25 -15.98 -9.54
N ALA A 361 10.08 -16.17 -8.52
CA ALA A 361 11.39 -16.81 -8.66
C ALA A 361 11.28 -18.23 -9.25
N LYS A 362 10.21 -18.97 -8.90
CA LYS A 362 9.84 -20.28 -9.46
C LYS A 362 9.32 -20.26 -10.90
N SER A 363 8.93 -19.10 -11.41
CA SER A 363 8.38 -18.97 -12.76
C SER A 363 9.48 -19.07 -13.81
N GLU A 364 9.10 -19.28 -15.08
CA GLU A 364 10.02 -19.25 -16.22
C GLU A 364 10.77 -17.90 -16.32
N GLU A 365 10.07 -16.78 -16.07
CA GLU A 365 10.69 -15.44 -16.06
C GLU A 365 11.74 -15.31 -14.95
N GLY A 366 11.43 -15.81 -13.75
CA GLY A 366 12.36 -15.83 -12.62
C GLY A 366 13.59 -16.70 -12.89
N TRP A 367 13.39 -17.88 -13.48
CA TRP A 367 14.50 -18.76 -13.87
C TRP A 367 15.38 -18.14 -14.97
N ASN A 368 14.78 -17.55 -15.99
CA ASN A 368 15.51 -16.85 -17.06
C ASN A 368 16.33 -15.67 -16.51
N LEU A 369 15.81 -14.96 -15.50
CA LEU A 369 16.58 -13.97 -14.77
C LEU A 369 17.78 -14.61 -14.06
N TYR A 370 17.58 -15.70 -13.32
CA TYR A 370 18.68 -16.38 -12.62
C TYR A 370 19.81 -16.79 -13.58
N VAL A 371 19.47 -17.41 -14.71
CA VAL A 371 20.44 -17.80 -15.74
C VAL A 371 21.20 -16.58 -16.25
N ARG A 372 20.50 -15.51 -16.62
CA ARG A 372 21.14 -14.26 -17.08
C ARG A 372 22.08 -13.67 -16.03
N VAL A 373 21.67 -13.64 -14.76
CA VAL A 373 22.47 -13.10 -13.66
C VAL A 373 23.71 -13.97 -13.41
N ALA A 374 23.59 -15.30 -13.55
CA ALA A 374 24.72 -16.22 -13.47
C ALA A 374 25.72 -16.03 -14.63
N GLU A 375 25.23 -15.76 -15.84
CA GLU A 375 26.08 -15.38 -16.99
C GLU A 375 26.75 -14.02 -16.80
N GLU A 376 26.00 -13.01 -16.34
CA GLU A 376 26.53 -11.67 -16.04
C GLU A 376 27.61 -11.73 -14.95
N PHE A 377 27.43 -12.58 -13.94
CA PHE A 377 28.42 -12.82 -12.89
C PHE A 377 29.74 -13.38 -13.44
N GLN A 378 29.72 -14.08 -14.58
CA GLN A 378 30.96 -14.62 -15.16
C GLN A 378 31.81 -13.54 -15.84
N GLY A 379 31.19 -12.43 -16.24
CA GLY A 379 31.82 -11.31 -16.94
C GLY A 379 32.69 -10.38 -16.06
N HIS A 380 33.19 -9.32 -16.70
CA HIS A 380 33.89 -8.24 -16.01
C HIS A 380 32.86 -7.30 -15.36
N GLN A 381 33.05 -6.96 -14.07
CA GLN A 381 32.11 -6.14 -13.31
C GLN A 381 32.86 -5.15 -12.42
N THR A 382 32.25 -4.00 -12.12
CA THR A 382 32.73 -3.12 -11.04
C THR A 382 32.44 -3.76 -9.69
N VAL A 383 33.06 -3.25 -8.61
CA VAL A 383 32.85 -3.78 -7.26
C VAL A 383 31.38 -3.65 -6.84
N GLU A 384 30.74 -2.53 -7.15
CA GLU A 384 29.31 -2.29 -6.87
C GLU A 384 28.44 -3.33 -7.59
N GLN A 385 28.67 -3.51 -8.90
CA GLN A 385 27.87 -4.43 -9.70
C GLN A 385 28.10 -5.89 -9.29
N LEU A 386 29.34 -6.27 -8.99
CA LEU A 386 29.69 -7.59 -8.47
C LEU A 386 28.95 -7.84 -7.14
N THR A 387 28.94 -6.85 -6.25
CA THR A 387 28.24 -6.94 -4.95
C THR A 387 26.74 -7.14 -5.16
N LEU A 388 26.11 -6.34 -6.00
CA LEU A 388 24.67 -6.46 -6.30
C LEU A 388 24.33 -7.81 -6.95
N THR A 389 25.10 -8.24 -7.95
CA THR A 389 24.90 -9.52 -8.65
C THR A 389 25.03 -10.70 -7.69
N MET A 390 26.08 -10.75 -6.85
CA MET A 390 26.24 -11.82 -5.86
C MET A 390 25.13 -11.82 -4.82
N SER A 391 24.71 -10.63 -4.38
CA SER A 391 23.64 -10.47 -3.40
C SER A 391 22.30 -10.95 -3.96
N ALA A 392 21.99 -10.60 -5.21
CA ALA A 392 20.80 -11.05 -5.90
C ALA A 392 20.80 -12.58 -6.12
N LEU A 393 21.95 -13.18 -6.45
CA LEU A 393 22.09 -14.64 -6.56
C LEU A 393 21.82 -15.33 -5.22
N LEU A 394 22.39 -14.84 -4.11
CA LEU A 394 22.10 -15.39 -2.79
C LEU A 394 20.60 -15.26 -2.46
N SER A 395 20.03 -14.07 -2.65
CA SER A 395 18.62 -13.85 -2.35
C SER A 395 17.69 -14.71 -3.20
N TYR A 396 17.99 -14.91 -4.48
CA TYR A 396 17.27 -15.85 -5.33
C TYR A 396 17.32 -17.27 -4.76
N ARG A 397 18.51 -17.75 -4.34
CA ARG A 397 18.67 -19.07 -3.71
C ARG A 397 17.96 -19.20 -2.37
N ARG A 398 17.85 -18.12 -1.59
CA ARG A 398 17.03 -18.09 -0.37
C ARG A 398 15.54 -18.21 -0.67
N LEU A 399 15.06 -17.58 -1.74
CA LEU A 399 13.66 -17.64 -2.18
C LEU A 399 13.30 -18.98 -2.83
N TYR A 400 14.26 -19.58 -3.55
CA TYR A 400 14.08 -20.84 -4.28
C TYR A 400 15.31 -21.75 -4.14
N PRO A 401 15.43 -22.49 -3.02
CA PRO A 401 16.55 -23.39 -2.77
C PRO A 401 16.44 -24.67 -3.61
N ASP A 402 17.57 -25.18 -4.13
CA ASP A 402 17.63 -26.43 -4.92
C ASP A 402 17.26 -27.66 -4.09
N PHE A 403 17.67 -27.68 -2.82
CA PHE A 403 17.44 -28.75 -1.85
C PHE A 403 17.32 -28.14 -0.44
N LEU A 404 16.93 -28.96 0.56
CA LEU A 404 17.06 -28.55 1.95
C LEU A 404 18.57 -28.45 2.27
N ASP A 405 19.08 -27.23 2.34
CA ASP A 405 20.49 -26.82 2.34
C ASP A 405 21.24 -27.23 3.64
N TYR A 406 21.38 -28.53 3.87
CA TYR A 406 21.87 -29.08 5.15
C TYR A 406 23.40 -29.20 5.26
N SER A 407 24.14 -29.14 4.15
CA SER A 407 25.60 -29.30 4.18
C SER A 407 26.31 -27.96 4.34
N GLU A 408 27.03 -27.78 5.44
CA GLU A 408 27.95 -26.63 5.63
C GLU A 408 29.28 -26.79 4.87
N GLN A 409 29.54 -27.99 4.36
CA GLN A 409 30.77 -28.39 3.67
C GLN A 409 30.62 -28.26 2.15
N PRO A 410 31.73 -27.96 1.43
CA PRO A 410 31.72 -27.99 -0.02
C PRO A 410 31.52 -29.40 -0.56
N ILE A 411 30.93 -29.52 -1.75
CA ILE A 411 30.62 -30.82 -2.39
C ILE A 411 31.70 -31.21 -3.40
N THR A 412 32.15 -30.26 -4.21
CA THR A 412 33.17 -30.39 -5.26
C THR A 412 34.54 -29.95 -4.75
N ALA A 413 34.93 -30.44 -3.57
CA ALA A 413 36.18 -30.17 -2.84
C ALA A 413 36.31 -28.78 -2.19
N ASN A 414 35.89 -27.68 -2.83
CA ASN A 414 35.92 -26.34 -2.23
C ASN A 414 34.75 -25.45 -2.71
N TYR A 415 34.51 -24.33 -2.02
CA TYR A 415 33.36 -23.45 -2.32
C TYR A 415 33.46 -22.75 -3.69
N ILE A 416 34.67 -22.60 -4.25
CA ILE A 416 34.86 -21.99 -5.58
C ILE A 416 34.52 -22.98 -6.70
N ALA A 417 34.87 -24.25 -6.53
CA ALA A 417 34.47 -25.31 -7.45
C ALA A 417 32.95 -25.54 -7.43
N ASP A 418 32.32 -25.45 -6.24
CA ASP A 418 30.87 -25.48 -6.14
C ASP A 418 30.22 -24.28 -6.84
N LEU A 419 30.80 -23.08 -6.68
CA LEU A 419 30.33 -21.88 -7.39
C LEU A 419 30.42 -22.06 -8.91
N ASP A 420 31.56 -22.52 -9.41
CA ASP A 420 31.77 -22.75 -10.84
C ASP A 420 30.72 -23.72 -11.40
N ALA A 421 30.48 -24.83 -10.72
CA ALA A 421 29.45 -25.77 -11.12
C ALA A 421 28.04 -25.16 -11.09
N LEU A 422 27.71 -24.32 -10.11
CA LEU A 422 26.42 -23.59 -10.04
C LEU A 422 26.22 -22.60 -11.18
N LEU A 423 27.28 -21.89 -11.58
CA LEU A 423 27.24 -20.93 -12.70
C LEU A 423 27.03 -21.63 -14.04
N HIS A 424 27.48 -22.88 -14.15
CA HIS A 424 27.25 -23.75 -15.32
C HIS A 424 25.94 -24.55 -15.23
N GLY A 425 25.04 -24.19 -14.32
CA GLY A 425 23.70 -24.79 -14.22
C GLY A 425 23.66 -26.15 -13.53
N THR A 426 24.75 -26.57 -12.87
CA THR A 426 24.73 -27.79 -12.06
C THR A 426 23.96 -27.53 -10.78
N SER A 427 22.98 -28.38 -10.46
CA SER A 427 22.26 -28.31 -9.20
C SER A 427 23.10 -28.97 -8.10
N ILE A 428 23.40 -28.21 -7.03
CA ILE A 428 24.24 -28.66 -5.93
C ILE A 428 23.52 -28.39 -4.60
N GLY A 429 23.51 -29.38 -3.70
CA GLY A 429 22.76 -29.34 -2.43
C GLY A 429 23.30 -28.39 -1.35
N ASN A 430 24.30 -27.56 -1.66
CA ASN A 430 24.87 -26.55 -0.77
C ASN A 430 24.87 -25.13 -1.40
N SER A 431 24.03 -24.90 -2.42
CA SER A 431 24.11 -23.70 -3.28
C SER A 431 23.87 -22.39 -2.52
N GLY A 432 22.97 -22.37 -1.54
CA GLY A 432 22.74 -21.23 -0.67
C GLY A 432 23.96 -20.95 0.22
N ARG A 433 24.58 -21.99 0.77
CA ARG A 433 25.81 -21.90 1.59
C ARG A 433 27.02 -21.39 0.82
N VAL A 434 27.19 -21.82 -0.42
CA VAL A 434 28.28 -21.35 -1.30
C VAL A 434 28.13 -19.85 -1.56
N ALA A 435 26.95 -19.40 -1.99
CA ALA A 435 26.68 -17.99 -2.24
C ALA A 435 26.86 -17.13 -0.97
N GLU A 436 26.40 -17.64 0.18
CA GLU A 436 26.56 -16.99 1.47
C GLU A 436 28.04 -16.80 1.84
N ARG A 437 28.86 -17.86 1.76
CA ARG A 437 30.27 -17.79 2.13
C ARG A 437 31.05 -16.84 1.23
N LEU A 438 30.71 -16.80 -0.05
CA LEU A 438 31.30 -15.87 -1.01
C LEU A 438 30.94 -14.42 -0.72
N LEU A 439 29.70 -14.13 -0.30
CA LEU A 439 29.35 -12.78 0.15
C LEU A 439 30.07 -12.40 1.43
N PHE A 440 30.26 -13.32 2.38
CA PHE A 440 31.10 -13.03 3.54
C PHE A 440 32.58 -12.81 3.18
N ALA A 441 33.10 -13.50 2.16
CA ALA A 441 34.43 -13.23 1.62
C ALA A 441 34.52 -11.83 1.02
N LEU A 442 33.49 -11.42 0.25
CA LEU A 442 33.36 -10.07 -0.27
C LEU A 442 33.30 -9.01 0.83
N ALA A 443 32.50 -9.22 1.87
CA ALA A 443 32.41 -8.31 3.01
C ALA A 443 33.77 -8.10 3.69
N ARG A 444 34.55 -9.18 3.86
CA ARG A 444 35.91 -9.13 4.43
C ARG A 444 36.88 -8.36 3.54
N GLN A 445 36.82 -8.54 2.22
CA GLN A 445 37.68 -7.81 1.28
C GLN A 445 37.30 -6.32 1.23
N LEU A 446 36.01 -5.97 1.24
CA LEU A 446 35.57 -4.59 1.33
C LEU A 446 36.07 -3.94 2.64
N GLN A 447 36.01 -4.67 3.76
CA GLN A 447 36.52 -4.20 5.06
C GLN A 447 38.03 -3.93 5.04
N SER A 448 38.82 -4.72 4.31
CA SER A 448 40.27 -4.53 4.23
C SER A 448 40.68 -3.35 3.35
N MET A 449 39.79 -2.89 2.45
CA MET A 449 40.03 -1.77 1.54
C MET A 449 39.73 -0.38 2.14
N GLY A 450 39.25 -0.29 3.38
CA GLY A 450 39.06 0.98 4.10
C GLY A 450 37.67 1.62 3.90
N GLU A 451 37.58 2.94 4.10
CA GLU A 451 36.31 3.68 4.10
C GLU A 451 35.72 3.91 2.70
N ASP A 452 36.52 3.76 1.63
CA ASP A 452 36.13 4.02 0.24
C ASP A 452 34.93 3.17 -0.24
N PHE A 453 34.63 2.08 0.46
CA PHE A 453 33.50 1.19 0.18
C PHE A 453 32.50 1.07 1.34
N GLY A 454 32.42 2.09 2.21
CA GLY A 454 31.54 2.11 3.39
C GLY A 454 30.07 1.81 3.07
N ASP A 455 29.51 2.47 2.05
CA ASP A 455 28.11 2.30 1.66
C ASP A 455 27.82 0.90 1.08
N ILE A 456 28.75 0.35 0.29
CA ILE A 456 28.65 -1.02 -0.24
C ILE A 456 28.70 -2.03 0.90
N ARG A 457 29.57 -1.81 1.88
CA ARG A 457 29.67 -2.67 3.06
C ARG A 457 28.36 -2.66 3.85
N GLN A 458 27.79 -1.49 4.13
CA GLN A 458 26.52 -1.36 4.85
C GLN A 458 25.36 -2.02 4.09
N PHE A 459 25.31 -1.86 2.77
CA PHE A 459 24.35 -2.55 1.90
C PHE A 459 24.47 -4.08 2.04
N LEU A 460 25.69 -4.60 1.99
CA LEU A 460 25.94 -6.04 2.08
C LEU A 460 25.63 -6.62 3.47
N GLU A 461 25.96 -5.89 4.55
CA GLU A 461 25.64 -6.26 5.93
C GLU A 461 24.12 -6.41 6.12
N THR A 462 23.33 -5.51 5.54
CA THR A 462 21.86 -5.55 5.58
C THR A 462 21.30 -6.81 4.90
N ILE A 463 21.96 -7.32 3.85
CA ILE A 463 21.51 -8.49 3.08
C ILE A 463 21.91 -9.79 3.76
N LEU A 464 23.09 -9.82 4.38
CA LEU A 464 23.57 -11.00 5.08
C LEU A 464 22.69 -11.31 6.29
N ASP A 465 22.27 -10.28 7.03
CA ASP A 465 21.32 -10.31 8.16
C ASP A 465 21.66 -11.35 9.26
N ARG A 466 22.95 -11.69 9.39
CA ARG A 466 23.48 -12.58 10.44
C ARG A 466 24.97 -12.44 10.59
N GLU A 467 25.47 -12.93 11.72
CA GLU A 467 26.89 -13.01 12.00
C GLU A 467 27.63 -13.92 10.99
N PRO A 468 28.88 -13.59 10.65
CA PRO A 468 29.70 -14.43 9.78
C PRO A 468 29.89 -15.83 10.38
N PRO A 469 29.75 -16.89 9.57
CA PRO A 469 29.98 -18.26 10.03
C PRO A 469 31.45 -18.43 10.45
N GLN A 470 31.70 -19.45 11.27
CA GLN A 470 33.07 -19.82 11.62
C GLN A 470 33.90 -20.06 10.35
N ARG A 471 35.12 -19.49 10.32
CA ARG A 471 36.01 -19.61 9.16
C ARG A 471 36.33 -21.07 8.89
N HIS A 472 36.08 -21.46 7.65
CA HIS A 472 36.46 -22.76 7.11
C HIS A 472 37.84 -22.68 6.49
N ILE A 473 38.56 -23.82 6.43
CA ILE A 473 39.88 -23.93 5.79
C ILE A 473 39.86 -23.41 4.34
N PHE A 474 38.74 -23.61 3.63
CA PHE A 474 38.60 -23.17 2.24
C PHE A 474 38.22 -21.69 2.06
N ASP A 475 37.95 -20.94 3.14
CA ASP A 475 37.57 -19.52 3.01
C ASP A 475 38.74 -18.65 2.53
N ALA A 476 39.99 -19.07 2.77
CA ALA A 476 41.16 -18.37 2.23
C ALA A 476 41.16 -18.34 0.69
N LEU A 477 40.73 -19.43 0.06
CA LEU A 477 40.60 -19.49 -1.41
C LEU A 477 39.45 -18.61 -1.90
N SER A 478 38.34 -18.57 -1.15
CA SER A 478 37.23 -17.67 -1.43
C SER A 478 37.60 -16.19 -1.31
N ASP A 479 38.38 -15.84 -0.28
CA ASP A 479 38.89 -14.49 -0.06
C ASP A 479 39.79 -14.05 -1.23
N GLU A 480 40.70 -14.92 -1.68
CA GLU A 480 41.58 -14.63 -2.83
C GLU A 480 40.81 -14.55 -4.15
N TYR A 481 39.85 -15.47 -4.38
CA TYR A 481 38.94 -15.41 -5.53
C TYR A 481 38.22 -14.06 -5.59
N VAL A 482 37.61 -13.63 -4.49
CA VAL A 482 36.88 -12.35 -4.46
C VAL A 482 37.82 -11.16 -4.66
N ARG A 483 39.01 -11.16 -4.05
CA ARG A 483 40.02 -10.11 -4.25
C ARG A 483 40.37 -9.95 -5.73
N LEU A 484 40.58 -11.06 -6.43
CA LEU A 484 40.84 -11.09 -7.87
C LEU A 484 39.63 -10.58 -8.68
N ARG A 485 38.41 -11.00 -8.35
CA ARG A 485 37.18 -10.49 -8.99
C ARG A 485 37.00 -8.97 -8.80
N MET A 486 37.26 -8.45 -7.60
CA MET A 486 37.18 -7.01 -7.29
C MET A 486 38.22 -6.18 -8.05
N SER A 487 39.33 -6.79 -8.48
CA SER A 487 40.30 -6.15 -9.39
C SER A 487 39.81 -6.03 -10.85
N GLY A 488 38.57 -6.45 -11.11
CA GLY A 488 37.90 -6.33 -12.42
C GLY A 488 38.01 -7.57 -13.29
N ARG A 489 38.57 -8.69 -12.80
CA ARG A 489 38.76 -9.92 -13.59
C ARG A 489 37.44 -10.66 -13.82
N SER A 490 37.33 -11.36 -14.95
CA SER A 490 36.25 -12.32 -15.20
C SER A 490 36.36 -13.55 -14.29
N HIS A 491 35.26 -14.32 -14.18
CA HIS A 491 35.26 -15.60 -13.46
C HIS A 491 36.32 -16.56 -14.00
N GLU A 492 36.31 -16.81 -15.31
CA GLU A 492 37.26 -17.73 -15.98
C GLU A 492 38.72 -17.34 -15.75
N THR A 493 39.06 -16.05 -15.94
CA THR A 493 40.43 -15.55 -15.72
C THR A 493 40.86 -15.80 -14.27
N THR A 494 39.95 -15.55 -13.33
CA THR A 494 40.21 -15.74 -11.90
C THR A 494 40.44 -17.22 -11.57
N MET A 495 39.63 -18.13 -12.13
CA MET A 495 39.77 -19.57 -11.94
C MET A 495 41.13 -20.10 -12.43
N ILE A 496 41.59 -19.62 -13.60
CA ILE A 496 42.89 -19.98 -14.16
C ILE A 496 44.03 -19.53 -13.25
N GLU A 497 43.97 -18.29 -12.76
CA GLU A 497 45.03 -17.73 -11.90
C GLU A 497 45.11 -18.40 -10.53
N LEU A 498 43.97 -18.71 -9.92
CA LEU A 498 43.94 -19.46 -8.67
C LEU A 498 44.59 -20.83 -8.83
N THR A 499 44.30 -21.52 -9.94
CA THR A 499 44.87 -22.84 -10.23
C THR A 499 46.38 -22.79 -10.41
N HIS A 500 46.89 -21.77 -11.09
CA HIS A 500 48.34 -21.56 -11.26
C HIS A 500 49.04 -21.11 -9.97
N GLY A 501 48.39 -20.29 -9.15
CA GLY A 501 48.91 -19.83 -7.85
C GLY A 501 49.10 -20.99 -6.86
N ILE A 502 48.09 -21.85 -6.72
CA ILE A 502 48.16 -23.05 -5.86
C ILE A 502 49.27 -24.01 -6.32
N SER A 503 49.44 -24.15 -7.64
CA SER A 503 50.49 -25.00 -8.21
C SER A 503 51.91 -24.48 -7.98
N ALA A 504 52.06 -23.17 -7.72
CA ALA A 504 53.34 -22.53 -7.44
C ALA A 504 53.71 -22.57 -5.94
N GLU A 505 52.75 -22.54 -5.03
CA GLU A 505 52.99 -22.67 -3.58
C GLU A 505 53.22 -24.12 -3.11
N LEU A 506 52.75 -25.12 -3.89
CA LEU A 506 52.98 -26.55 -3.63
C LEU A 506 54.29 -27.09 -4.23
N ARG A 507 55.09 -26.25 -4.89
CA ARG A 507 56.45 -26.55 -5.36
C ARG A 507 57.47 -25.86 -4.46
#